data_AF-A0A349MBX9-F1
#
_entry.id   AF-A0A349MBX9-F1
#
_cell.length_a   1.000
_cell.length_b   1.000
_cell.length_c   1.000
_cell.angle_alpha   90.00
_cell.angle_beta   90.00
_cell.angle_gamma   90.00
#
_symmetry.space_group_name_H-M   'P 1'
#
loop_
_entity.id
_entity.type
_entity.pdbx_description
1 polymer ?
#
loop_
_entity_poly.entity_id
_entity_poly.type
_entity_poly.pdbx_seq_one_letter_code
_entity_poly.pdbx_strand_id
1 'polypeptide(L)'
;MPNNLQASVARSSATLFIFMFVAIAAFAQSDMTFEADQAFERRGYHEAAREYVALYAKIKSDVALKAYCAFQAGESYRLHHEPEMATEWYDKAIGLKYGKRNSTVFLVYGDALRDQEAFDEAIEMYARYQSEGGNSRVAETRIEKADLAAIMIEEPESRYIVEPMVLLNSASYDFCPTFTGKKQDELVFASSRESSTGTDEDPITGQAYMDLFHSDLDKKGRWSEPEPLSNTICTVHNEGGASFDSDGKVIYFTRCMDMNGSNLACDIFFAKKQGAGYGASTPMGLINREENDSSQVGHPTLSPDDNILIFASDMPGGFGGKDLWFVEAVD
;
A
#
# COMPACT_ATOMS: atom_id res chain seq x y z
N MET A 1 -61.25 44.72 -5.47
CA MET A 1 -60.48 43.49 -5.79
C MET A 1 -58.97 43.71 -5.59
N PRO A 2 -58.41 43.64 -4.36
CA PRO A 2 -56.94 43.53 -4.22
C PRO A 2 -56.45 42.32 -3.39
N ASN A 3 -57.30 41.57 -2.68
CA ASN A 3 -56.84 40.56 -1.71
C ASN A 3 -56.29 39.25 -2.31
N ASN A 4 -56.46 38.99 -3.61
CA ASN A 4 -56.02 37.74 -4.22
C ASN A 4 -54.56 37.78 -4.74
N LEU A 5 -53.98 38.96 -4.93
CA LEU A 5 -52.62 39.08 -5.47
C LEU A 5 -51.56 38.76 -4.41
N GLN A 6 -51.72 39.25 -3.18
CA GLN A 6 -50.78 39.01 -2.08
C GLN A 6 -50.71 37.53 -1.68
N ALA A 7 -51.83 36.81 -1.66
CA ALA A 7 -51.86 35.39 -1.35
C ALA A 7 -51.20 34.53 -2.45
N SER A 8 -51.33 34.94 -3.71
CA SER A 8 -50.68 34.31 -4.87
C SER A 8 -49.15 34.48 -4.83
N VAL A 9 -48.67 35.69 -4.56
CA VAL A 9 -47.23 35.98 -4.43
C VAL A 9 -46.64 35.23 -3.24
N ALA A 10 -47.30 35.24 -2.07
CA ALA A 10 -46.82 34.51 -0.89
C ALA A 10 -46.72 32.98 -1.11
N ARG A 11 -47.69 32.37 -1.81
CA ARG A 11 -47.64 30.93 -2.16
C ARG A 11 -46.58 30.60 -3.19
N SER A 12 -46.33 31.51 -4.13
CA SER A 12 -45.30 31.35 -5.16
C SER A 12 -43.89 31.47 -4.54
N SER A 13 -43.70 32.43 -3.62
CA SER A 13 -42.45 32.60 -2.86
C SER A 13 -42.18 31.43 -1.91
N ALA A 14 -43.20 30.87 -1.25
CA ALA A 14 -43.05 29.69 -0.38
C ALA A 14 -42.68 28.43 -1.19
N THR A 15 -43.30 28.22 -2.35
CA THR A 15 -42.95 27.11 -3.25
C THR A 15 -41.51 27.24 -3.75
N LEU A 16 -41.07 28.45 -4.14
CA LEU A 16 -39.68 28.69 -4.57
C LEU A 16 -38.66 28.43 -3.44
N PHE A 17 -38.99 28.83 -2.21
CA PHE A 17 -38.16 28.57 -1.02
C PHE A 17 -38.04 27.08 -0.70
N ILE A 18 -39.13 26.31 -0.85
CA ILE A 18 -39.12 24.85 -0.65
C ILE A 18 -38.27 24.17 -1.72
N PHE A 19 -38.40 24.55 -3.00
CA PHE A 19 -37.54 24.01 -4.06
C PHE A 19 -36.06 24.37 -3.87
N MET A 20 -35.76 25.57 -3.38
CA MET A 20 -34.40 25.99 -3.07
C MET A 20 -33.82 25.20 -1.88
N PHE A 21 -34.60 24.93 -0.82
CA PHE A 21 -34.18 24.08 0.30
C PHE A 21 -34.00 22.60 -0.10
N VAL A 22 -34.86 22.07 -0.97
CA VAL A 22 -34.73 20.70 -1.51
C VAL A 22 -33.50 20.58 -2.42
N ALA A 23 -33.21 21.60 -3.23
CA ALA A 23 -32.01 21.62 -4.07
C ALA A 23 -30.74 21.69 -3.20
N ILE A 24 -30.69 22.56 -2.18
CA ILE A 24 -29.53 22.65 -1.27
C ILE A 24 -29.36 21.35 -0.47
N ALA A 25 -30.45 20.69 -0.05
CA ALA A 25 -30.38 19.39 0.61
C ALA A 25 -29.93 18.26 -0.33
N ALA A 26 -30.29 18.31 -1.61
CA ALA A 26 -29.84 17.35 -2.62
C ALA A 26 -28.36 17.54 -3.01
N PHE A 27 -27.85 18.77 -3.00
CA PHE A 27 -26.42 19.06 -3.16
C PHE A 27 -25.58 18.81 -1.89
N ALA A 28 -26.22 18.70 -0.71
CA ALA A 28 -25.56 18.44 0.58
C ALA A 28 -25.47 16.94 0.93
N GLN A 29 -26.06 16.04 0.14
CA GLN A 29 -25.75 14.62 0.19
C GLN A 29 -24.50 14.37 -0.66
N SER A 30 -23.34 14.81 -0.18
CA SER A 30 -22.08 14.22 -0.63
C SER A 30 -22.15 12.72 -0.37
N ASP A 31 -21.61 11.92 -1.28
CA ASP A 31 -21.49 10.48 -1.03
C ASP A 31 -20.74 10.27 0.28
N MET A 32 -21.37 9.63 1.27
CA MET A 32 -20.83 9.55 2.63
C MET A 32 -19.49 8.85 2.68
N THR A 33 -19.18 8.01 1.68
CA THR A 33 -17.93 7.26 1.57
C THR A 33 -16.89 7.94 0.70
N PHE A 34 -17.17 9.08 0.07
CA PHE A 34 -16.29 9.70 -0.92
C PHE A 34 -14.83 9.83 -0.46
N GLU A 35 -14.59 10.37 0.74
CA GLU A 35 -13.24 10.55 1.28
C GLU A 35 -12.54 9.19 1.55
N ALA A 36 -13.29 8.22 2.10
CA ALA A 36 -12.77 6.89 2.39
C ALA A 36 -12.45 6.11 1.11
N ASP A 37 -13.33 6.20 0.10
CA ASP A 37 -13.14 5.62 -1.22
C ASP A 37 -11.95 6.28 -1.92
N GLN A 38 -11.80 7.61 -1.84
CA GLN A 38 -10.64 8.31 -2.40
C GLN A 38 -9.34 7.87 -1.72
N ALA A 39 -9.31 7.75 -0.40
CA ALA A 39 -8.17 7.22 0.35
C ALA A 39 -7.81 5.79 -0.09
N PHE A 40 -8.82 4.94 -0.29
CA PHE A 40 -8.63 3.56 -0.76
C PHE A 40 -8.06 3.52 -2.18
N GLU A 41 -8.63 4.30 -3.12
CA GLU A 41 -8.20 4.34 -4.52
C GLU A 41 -6.77 4.87 -4.68
N ARG A 42 -6.35 5.82 -3.83
CA ARG A 42 -4.96 6.28 -3.77
C ARG A 42 -4.02 5.35 -2.99
N ARG A 43 -4.49 4.16 -2.60
CA ARG A 43 -3.76 3.13 -1.84
C ARG A 43 -3.37 3.53 -0.42
N GLY A 44 -3.94 4.61 0.11
CA GLY A 44 -3.79 5.01 1.52
C GLY A 44 -4.63 4.08 2.40
N TYR A 45 -4.28 2.80 2.44
CA TYR A 45 -5.11 1.76 3.04
C TYR A 45 -5.24 1.92 4.55
N HIS A 46 -4.18 2.32 5.26
CA HIS A 46 -4.28 2.65 6.68
C HIS A 46 -5.27 3.79 6.93
N GLU A 47 -5.17 4.87 6.17
CA GLU A 47 -6.10 6.01 6.23
C GLU A 47 -7.54 5.59 5.88
N ALA A 48 -7.71 4.86 4.78
CA ALA A 48 -9.01 4.36 4.33
C ALA A 48 -9.68 3.47 5.38
N ALA A 49 -8.91 2.57 6.02
CA ALA A 49 -9.42 1.75 7.11
C ALA A 49 -10.02 2.62 8.22
N ARG A 50 -9.28 3.62 8.70
CA ARG A 50 -9.74 4.55 9.75
C ARG A 50 -11.04 5.26 9.36
N GLU A 51 -11.13 5.75 8.13
CA GLU A 51 -12.32 6.44 7.63
C GLU A 51 -13.52 5.51 7.51
N TYR A 52 -13.37 4.31 6.93
CA TYR A 52 -14.44 3.33 6.85
C TYR A 52 -14.92 2.84 8.22
N VAL A 53 -14.00 2.63 9.18
CA VAL A 53 -14.33 2.29 10.57
C VAL A 53 -15.17 3.40 11.21
N ALA A 54 -14.76 4.66 11.04
CA ALA A 54 -15.49 5.82 11.58
C ALA A 54 -16.89 5.95 10.95
N LEU A 55 -17.01 5.75 9.62
CA LEU A 55 -18.27 5.76 8.91
C LEU A 55 -19.21 4.63 9.35
N TYR A 56 -18.69 3.41 9.47
CA TYR A 56 -19.44 2.25 9.97
C TYR A 56 -20.11 2.53 11.32
N ALA A 57 -19.42 3.21 12.23
CA ALA A 57 -19.94 3.57 13.54
C ALA A 57 -21.06 4.63 13.46
N LYS A 58 -20.98 5.56 12.51
CA LYS A 58 -21.98 6.63 12.27
C LYS A 58 -23.24 6.09 11.61
N ILE A 59 -23.15 5.15 10.67
CA ILE A 59 -24.29 4.60 9.94
C ILE A 59 -25.16 3.75 10.88
N LYS A 60 -26.44 4.14 11.04
CA LYS A 60 -27.39 3.45 11.93
C LYS A 60 -28.39 2.57 11.18
N SER A 61 -29.03 3.11 10.15
CA SER A 61 -30.17 2.48 9.48
C SER A 61 -29.86 1.90 8.10
N ASP A 62 -28.87 2.45 7.39
CA ASP A 62 -28.47 1.93 6.09
C ASP A 62 -27.57 0.70 6.25
N VAL A 63 -28.20 -0.47 6.35
CA VAL A 63 -27.51 -1.75 6.50
C VAL A 63 -26.62 -2.04 5.28
N ALA A 64 -27.02 -1.60 4.09
CA ALA A 64 -26.27 -1.85 2.86
C ALA A 64 -24.95 -1.09 2.86
N LEU A 65 -25.02 0.22 3.12
CA LEU A 65 -23.86 1.09 3.21
C LEU A 65 -22.96 0.68 4.37
N LYS A 66 -23.55 0.34 5.52
CA LYS A 66 -22.80 -0.15 6.69
C LYS A 66 -22.03 -1.44 6.38
N ALA A 67 -22.64 -2.36 5.64
CA ALA A 67 -22.00 -3.59 5.21
C ALA A 67 -20.85 -3.33 4.23
N TYR A 68 -21.03 -2.38 3.31
CA TYR A 68 -19.99 -1.91 2.40
C TYR A 68 -18.79 -1.33 3.17
N CYS A 69 -19.01 -0.40 4.10
CA CYS A 69 -17.92 0.16 4.91
C CYS A 69 -17.18 -0.93 5.72
N ALA A 70 -17.89 -1.93 6.25
CA ALA A 70 -17.24 -3.04 6.94
C ALA A 70 -16.37 -3.88 6.01
N PHE A 71 -16.86 -4.18 4.81
CA PHE A 71 -16.08 -4.91 3.81
C PHE A 71 -14.85 -4.13 3.37
N GLN A 72 -15.00 -2.84 3.07
CA GLN A 72 -13.90 -2.00 2.65
C GLN A 72 -12.87 -1.78 3.77
N ALA A 73 -13.29 -1.64 5.03
CA ALA A 73 -12.35 -1.64 6.15
C ALA A 73 -11.54 -2.94 6.21
N GLY A 74 -12.18 -4.09 6.00
CA GLY A 74 -11.51 -5.39 5.92
C GLY A 74 -10.51 -5.45 4.77
N GLU A 75 -10.90 -5.01 3.57
CA GLU A 75 -9.99 -4.91 2.42
C GLU A 75 -8.81 -3.99 2.68
N SER A 76 -9.04 -2.83 3.31
CA SER A 76 -7.97 -1.91 3.68
C SER A 76 -6.96 -2.56 4.63
N TYR A 77 -7.43 -3.23 5.69
CA TYR A 77 -6.54 -3.95 6.60
C TYR A 77 -5.80 -5.10 5.91
N ARG A 78 -6.48 -5.87 5.03
CA ARG A 78 -5.84 -6.95 4.27
C ARG A 78 -4.75 -6.43 3.33
N LEU A 79 -5.02 -5.34 2.62
CA LEU A 79 -4.11 -4.73 1.65
C LEU A 79 -2.93 -4.02 2.32
N HIS A 80 -3.06 -3.66 3.59
CA HIS A 80 -1.98 -3.15 4.43
C HIS A 80 -1.40 -4.21 5.41
N HIS A 81 -1.58 -5.50 5.13
CA HIS A 81 -0.96 -6.59 5.88
C HIS A 81 -1.30 -6.65 7.39
N GLU A 82 -2.54 -6.34 7.75
CA GLU A 82 -3.11 -6.47 9.10
C GLU A 82 -4.22 -7.54 9.11
N PRO A 83 -3.89 -8.83 8.95
CA PRO A 83 -4.88 -9.87 8.66
C PRO A 83 -5.86 -10.12 9.82
N GLU A 84 -5.43 -9.99 11.08
CA GLU A 84 -6.30 -10.12 12.25
C GLU A 84 -7.43 -9.08 12.19
N MET A 85 -7.08 -7.81 11.94
CA MET A 85 -8.06 -6.74 11.79
C MET A 85 -8.95 -6.95 10.57
N ALA A 86 -8.38 -7.42 9.46
CA ALA A 86 -9.15 -7.72 8.26
C ALA A 86 -10.27 -8.73 8.54
N THR A 87 -9.95 -9.84 9.22
CA THR A 87 -10.94 -10.88 9.57
C THR A 87 -12.05 -10.36 10.48
N GLU A 88 -11.73 -9.51 11.47
CA GLU A 88 -12.73 -8.88 12.34
C GLU A 88 -13.74 -8.03 11.55
N TRP A 89 -13.27 -7.33 10.52
CA TRP A 89 -14.10 -6.48 9.67
C TRP A 89 -14.90 -7.27 8.62
N TYR A 90 -14.34 -8.35 8.07
CA TYR A 90 -15.09 -9.27 7.22
C TYR A 90 -16.21 -9.97 7.99
N ASP A 91 -16.01 -10.35 9.25
CA ASP A 91 -17.06 -10.88 10.11
C ASP A 91 -18.24 -9.92 10.25
N LYS A 92 -17.95 -8.63 10.49
CA LYS A 92 -18.98 -7.57 10.54
C LYS A 92 -19.73 -7.46 9.21
N ALA A 93 -19.02 -7.50 8.08
CA ALA A 93 -19.63 -7.44 6.75
C ALA A 93 -20.54 -8.64 6.49
N ILE A 94 -20.08 -9.86 6.80
CA ILE A 94 -20.85 -11.11 6.66
C ILE A 94 -22.07 -11.12 7.58
N GLY A 95 -21.93 -10.64 8.82
CA GLY A 95 -23.02 -10.47 9.78
C GLY A 95 -24.15 -9.57 9.23
N LEU A 96 -23.78 -8.53 8.47
CA LEU A 96 -24.69 -7.63 7.76
C LEU A 96 -25.16 -8.17 6.40
N LYS A 97 -24.95 -9.47 6.14
CA LYS A 97 -25.36 -10.18 4.92
C LYS A 97 -24.68 -9.70 3.65
N TYR A 98 -23.50 -9.06 3.74
CA TYR A 98 -22.74 -8.59 2.58
C TYR A 98 -22.41 -9.72 1.59
N GLY A 99 -22.04 -10.90 2.10
CA GLY A 99 -21.66 -12.06 1.28
C GLY A 99 -22.75 -12.58 0.33
N LYS A 100 -24.02 -12.25 0.57
CA LYS A 100 -25.13 -12.57 -0.37
C LYS A 100 -25.13 -11.68 -1.61
N ARG A 101 -24.48 -10.52 -1.54
CA ARG A 101 -24.38 -9.54 -2.63
C ARG A 101 -23.03 -9.59 -3.33
N ASN A 102 -21.98 -9.88 -2.57
CA ASN A 102 -20.62 -9.97 -3.05
C ASN A 102 -19.92 -11.14 -2.35
N SER A 103 -19.88 -12.31 -3.01
CA SER A 103 -19.27 -13.52 -2.45
C SER A 103 -17.76 -13.38 -2.27
N THR A 104 -17.11 -12.42 -2.94
CA THR A 104 -15.66 -12.15 -2.80
C THR A 104 -15.23 -11.96 -1.35
N VAL A 105 -16.11 -11.46 -0.46
CA VAL A 105 -15.81 -11.37 0.98
C VAL A 105 -15.33 -12.69 1.57
N PHE A 106 -15.88 -13.82 1.15
CA PHE A 106 -15.44 -15.14 1.63
C PHE A 106 -14.07 -15.51 1.06
N LEU A 107 -13.78 -15.14 -0.19
CA LEU A 107 -12.48 -15.39 -0.81
C LEU A 107 -11.37 -14.60 -0.10
N VAL A 108 -11.56 -13.30 0.10
CA VAL A 108 -10.54 -12.44 0.72
C VAL A 108 -10.42 -12.65 2.23
N TYR A 109 -11.50 -13.09 2.90
CA TYR A 109 -11.42 -13.57 4.27
C TYR A 109 -10.59 -14.86 4.35
N GLY A 110 -10.83 -15.83 3.48
CA GLY A 110 -9.97 -17.02 3.40
C GLY A 110 -8.50 -16.67 3.18
N ASP A 111 -8.22 -15.69 2.30
CA ASP A 111 -6.85 -15.20 2.08
C ASP A 111 -6.23 -14.60 3.36
N ALA A 112 -6.99 -13.81 4.14
CA ALA A 112 -6.54 -13.24 5.41
C ALA A 112 -6.37 -14.28 6.54
N LEU A 113 -7.20 -15.32 6.58
CA LEU A 113 -7.05 -16.44 7.52
C LEU A 113 -5.79 -17.27 7.19
N ARG A 114 -5.57 -17.53 5.91
CA ARG A 114 -4.37 -18.21 5.42
C ARG A 114 -3.09 -17.44 5.77
N ASP A 115 -3.11 -16.11 5.70
CA ASP A 115 -1.98 -15.26 6.11
C ASP A 115 -1.68 -15.35 7.62
N GLN A 116 -2.66 -15.79 8.43
CA GLN A 116 -2.52 -16.09 9.87
C GLN A 116 -2.26 -17.58 10.14
N GLU A 117 -1.98 -18.38 9.11
CA GLU A 117 -1.80 -19.85 9.20
C GLU A 117 -3.05 -20.61 9.69
N ALA A 118 -4.22 -19.98 9.70
CA ALA A 118 -5.52 -20.59 10.02
C ALA A 118 -6.09 -21.31 8.78
N PHE A 119 -5.39 -22.37 8.33
CA PHE A 119 -5.65 -23.02 7.05
C PHE A 119 -7.02 -23.71 6.97
N ASP A 120 -7.47 -24.36 8.04
CA ASP A 120 -8.77 -25.05 8.08
C ASP A 120 -9.92 -24.06 7.89
N GLU A 121 -9.91 -22.96 8.65
CA GLU A 121 -10.90 -21.89 8.54
C GLU A 121 -10.82 -21.18 7.18
N ALA A 122 -9.62 -21.01 6.63
CA ALA A 122 -9.44 -20.46 5.29
C ALA A 122 -10.13 -21.35 4.22
N ILE A 123 -9.96 -22.67 4.32
CA ILE A 123 -10.60 -23.65 3.43
C ILE A 123 -12.13 -23.59 3.54
N GLU A 124 -12.67 -23.47 4.76
CA GLU A 124 -14.10 -23.27 4.96
C GLU A 124 -14.62 -22.01 4.26
N MET A 125 -13.87 -20.91 4.33
CA MET A 125 -14.23 -19.67 3.66
C MET A 125 -14.17 -19.79 2.13
N TYR A 126 -13.18 -20.49 1.57
CA TYR A 126 -13.12 -20.77 0.13
C TYR A 126 -14.26 -21.67 -0.34
N ALA A 127 -14.60 -22.72 0.41
CA ALA A 127 -15.77 -23.55 0.12
C ALA A 127 -17.07 -22.73 0.17
N ARG A 128 -17.16 -21.81 1.13
CA ARG A 128 -18.29 -20.88 1.23
C ARG A 128 -18.36 -19.92 0.05
N TYR A 129 -17.23 -19.35 -0.40
CA TYR A 129 -17.14 -18.54 -1.61
C TYR A 129 -17.76 -19.27 -2.81
N GLN A 130 -17.40 -20.54 -3.03
CA GLN A 130 -17.98 -21.38 -4.08
C GLN A 130 -19.49 -21.56 -3.90
N SER A 131 -19.94 -21.93 -2.70
CA SER A 131 -21.37 -22.18 -2.43
C SER A 131 -22.27 -20.95 -2.60
N GLU A 132 -21.70 -19.75 -2.42
CA GLU A 132 -22.39 -18.45 -2.54
C GLU A 132 -22.23 -17.85 -3.96
N GLY A 133 -21.91 -18.68 -4.96
CA GLY A 133 -21.87 -18.29 -6.36
C GLY A 133 -20.52 -17.74 -6.86
N GLY A 134 -19.47 -17.87 -6.05
CA GLY A 134 -18.09 -17.61 -6.45
C GLY A 134 -17.59 -18.57 -7.53
N ASN A 135 -16.46 -18.23 -8.15
CA ASN A 135 -15.86 -19.05 -9.19
C ASN A 135 -15.27 -20.33 -8.57
N SER A 136 -15.86 -21.49 -8.88
CA SER A 136 -15.42 -22.81 -8.40
C SER A 136 -13.92 -23.07 -8.60
N ARG A 137 -13.37 -22.72 -9.77
CA ARG A 137 -11.96 -22.98 -10.08
C ARG A 137 -11.03 -22.15 -9.20
N VAL A 138 -11.42 -20.90 -8.91
CA VAL A 138 -10.66 -20.03 -7.98
C VAL A 138 -10.71 -20.60 -6.57
N ALA A 139 -11.89 -21.03 -6.11
CA ALA A 139 -12.07 -21.66 -4.80
C ALA A 139 -11.22 -22.93 -4.65
N GLU A 140 -11.33 -23.85 -5.61
CA GLU A 140 -10.59 -25.12 -5.64
C GLU A 140 -9.07 -24.88 -5.62
N THR A 141 -8.59 -23.92 -6.41
CA THR A 141 -7.16 -23.54 -6.44
C THR A 141 -6.70 -22.96 -5.09
N ARG A 142 -7.55 -22.18 -4.41
CA ARG A 142 -7.22 -21.62 -3.09
C ARG A 142 -7.20 -22.68 -1.99
N ILE A 143 -8.17 -23.61 -2.02
CA ILE A 143 -8.22 -24.77 -1.11
C ILE A 143 -6.96 -25.62 -1.26
N GLU A 144 -6.62 -26.02 -2.49
CA GLU A 144 -5.42 -26.80 -2.77
C GLU A 144 -4.14 -26.10 -2.28
N LYS A 145 -4.05 -24.79 -2.44
CA LYS A 145 -2.91 -24.00 -1.96
C LYS A 145 -2.85 -23.88 -0.44
N ALA A 146 -3.99 -23.78 0.24
CA ALA A 146 -4.05 -23.73 1.70
C ALA A 146 -3.66 -25.09 2.29
N ASP A 147 -4.19 -26.19 1.74
CA ASP A 147 -3.81 -27.57 2.12
C ASP A 147 -2.31 -27.78 1.95
N LEU A 148 -1.75 -27.39 0.80
CA LEU A 148 -0.33 -27.52 0.52
C LEU A 148 0.52 -26.67 1.49
N ALA A 149 0.08 -25.44 1.79
CA ALA A 149 0.79 -24.57 2.72
C ALA A 149 0.84 -25.16 4.14
N ALA A 150 -0.27 -25.74 4.62
CA ALA A 150 -0.31 -26.43 5.91
C ALA A 150 0.72 -27.58 5.98
N ILE A 151 0.77 -28.41 4.93
CA ILE A 151 1.76 -29.50 4.83
C ILE A 151 3.18 -28.95 4.79
N MET A 152 3.45 -27.90 4.01
CA MET A 152 4.80 -27.32 3.88
C MET A 152 5.32 -26.68 5.16
N ILE A 153 4.45 -26.21 6.07
CA ILE A 153 4.85 -25.69 7.37
C ILE A 153 5.22 -26.83 8.33
N GLU A 154 4.48 -27.93 8.32
CA GLU A 154 4.79 -29.12 9.14
C GLU A 154 6.00 -29.90 8.60
N GLU A 155 6.13 -29.99 7.28
CA GLU A 155 7.13 -30.76 6.55
C GLU A 155 7.86 -29.88 5.52
N PRO A 156 8.72 -28.93 5.95
CA PRO A 156 9.39 -28.04 5.03
C PRO A 156 10.37 -28.79 4.12
N GLU A 157 10.27 -28.56 2.81
CA GLU A 157 11.18 -29.17 1.82
C GLU A 157 12.63 -28.67 1.98
N SER A 158 12.78 -27.45 2.49
CA SER A 158 14.08 -26.81 2.68
C SER A 158 14.82 -27.39 3.89
N ARG A 159 16.08 -27.75 3.69
CA ARG A 159 17.01 -28.10 4.78
C ARG A 159 17.61 -26.86 5.47
N TYR A 160 17.35 -25.68 4.94
CA TYR A 160 17.79 -24.42 5.54
C TYR A 160 16.79 -23.99 6.60
N ILE A 161 17.31 -23.65 7.78
CA ILE A 161 16.56 -22.98 8.82
C ILE A 161 16.79 -21.48 8.62
N VAL A 162 15.71 -20.71 8.51
CA VAL A 162 15.76 -19.25 8.41
C VAL A 162 15.40 -18.70 9.78
N GLU A 163 16.27 -17.86 10.32
CA GLU A 163 16.07 -17.22 11.62
C GLU A 163 16.11 -15.70 11.47
N PRO A 164 15.31 -14.94 12.23
CA PRO A 164 15.40 -13.49 12.26
C PRO A 164 16.81 -13.04 12.68
N MET A 165 17.37 -12.09 11.94
CA MET A 165 18.60 -11.42 12.33
C MET A 165 18.26 -10.30 13.32
N VAL A 166 18.14 -10.64 14.61
CA VAL A 166 17.61 -9.75 15.67
C VAL A 166 18.24 -8.34 15.72
N LEU A 167 19.49 -8.18 15.29
CA LEU A 167 20.15 -6.88 15.21
C LEU A 167 19.70 -6.04 14.00
N LEU A 168 19.45 -6.68 12.86
CA LEU A 168 19.11 -6.01 11.60
C LEU A 168 17.60 -5.84 11.46
N ASN A 169 16.84 -6.90 11.76
CA ASN A 169 15.39 -6.90 11.73
C ASN A 169 14.82 -6.07 12.89
N SER A 170 13.77 -5.35 12.58
CA SER A 170 12.93 -4.60 13.50
C SER A 170 11.51 -5.18 13.52
N ALA A 171 10.66 -4.65 14.40
CA ALA A 171 9.23 -4.91 14.35
C ALA A 171 8.49 -4.04 13.32
N SER A 172 9.19 -3.09 12.69
CA SER A 172 8.69 -2.27 11.59
C SER A 172 8.88 -3.01 10.25
N TYR A 173 8.38 -2.43 9.16
CA TYR A 173 8.73 -2.94 7.83
C TYR A 173 10.24 -2.77 7.58
N ASP A 174 10.89 -3.86 7.19
CA ASP A 174 12.26 -3.89 6.69
C ASP A 174 12.27 -4.67 5.36
N PHE A 175 12.75 -4.07 4.27
CA PHE A 175 12.72 -4.72 2.95
C PHE A 175 13.78 -4.20 1.98
N CYS A 176 13.88 -4.85 0.82
CA CYS A 176 14.85 -4.56 -0.24
C CYS A 176 16.32 -4.49 0.25
N PRO A 177 16.84 -5.54 0.92
CA PRO A 177 18.25 -5.58 1.28
C PRO A 177 19.15 -5.65 0.05
N THR A 178 20.15 -4.78 0.00
CA THR A 178 21.17 -4.72 -1.04
C THR A 178 22.55 -4.68 -0.40
N PHE A 179 23.41 -5.61 -0.79
CA PHE A 179 24.82 -5.60 -0.40
C PHE A 179 25.60 -4.60 -1.25
N THR A 180 26.52 -3.88 -0.61
CA THR A 180 27.48 -2.98 -1.24
C THR A 180 28.85 -3.07 -0.56
N GLY A 181 29.82 -2.32 -1.06
CA GLY A 181 31.21 -2.42 -0.65
C GLY A 181 31.96 -3.53 -1.39
N LYS A 182 33.29 -3.38 -1.47
CA LYS A 182 34.16 -4.27 -2.27
C LYS A 182 34.12 -5.74 -1.82
N LYS A 183 33.67 -6.00 -0.59
CA LYS A 183 33.57 -7.33 -0.02
C LYS A 183 32.13 -7.70 0.35
N GLN A 184 31.14 -6.94 -0.11
CA GLN A 184 29.75 -7.07 0.33
C GLN A 184 29.65 -6.93 1.85
N ASP A 185 30.42 -6.00 2.40
CA ASP A 185 30.59 -5.73 3.82
C ASP A 185 29.74 -4.57 4.33
N GLU A 186 28.86 -4.02 3.49
CA GLU A 186 27.86 -3.00 3.84
C GLU A 186 26.50 -3.52 3.33
N LEU A 187 25.47 -3.48 4.18
CA LEU A 187 24.10 -3.82 3.83
C LEU A 187 23.25 -2.57 3.87
N VAL A 188 22.55 -2.26 2.79
CA VAL A 188 21.60 -1.14 2.71
C VAL A 188 20.20 -1.68 2.48
N PHE A 189 19.21 -1.18 3.22
CA PHE A 189 17.82 -1.66 3.15
C PHE A 189 16.84 -0.56 3.53
N ALA A 190 15.58 -0.67 3.11
CA ALA A 190 14.53 0.28 3.47
C ALA A 190 13.88 -0.13 4.80
N SER A 191 13.57 0.84 5.66
CA SER A 191 12.93 0.60 6.96
C SER A 191 12.05 1.76 7.43
N SER A 192 10.93 1.44 8.09
CA SER A 192 10.05 2.38 8.82
C SER A 192 10.28 2.36 10.33
N ARG A 193 11.50 2.06 10.78
CA ARG A 193 11.86 2.08 12.19
C ARG A 193 11.82 3.49 12.79
N GLU A 194 11.77 3.59 14.12
CA GLU A 194 11.59 4.86 14.84
C GLU A 194 12.64 5.94 14.50
N SER A 195 13.85 5.55 14.12
CA SER A 195 14.93 6.47 13.74
C SER A 195 14.83 7.02 12.30
N SER A 196 13.75 6.72 11.56
CA SER A 196 13.48 7.32 10.26
C SER A 196 13.22 8.82 10.36
N THR A 197 13.43 9.52 9.26
CA THR A 197 13.32 10.97 9.14
C THR A 197 11.85 11.42 9.13
N GLY A 198 11.56 12.50 9.84
CA GLY A 198 10.20 13.04 9.95
C GLY A 198 9.45 12.55 11.18
N THR A 199 8.21 13.01 11.34
CA THR A 199 7.34 12.64 12.48
C THR A 199 5.93 12.25 12.06
N ASP A 200 5.66 12.31 10.76
CA ASP A 200 4.35 12.03 10.19
C ASP A 200 4.20 10.53 9.93
N GLU A 201 2.96 10.10 9.85
CA GLU A 201 2.56 8.71 9.60
C GLU A 201 2.31 8.52 8.09
N ASP A 202 2.84 7.42 7.53
CA ASP A 202 2.59 7.04 6.14
C ASP A 202 1.11 6.61 6.01
N PRO A 203 0.30 7.25 5.15
CA PRO A 203 -1.12 6.92 4.99
C PRO A 203 -1.36 5.52 4.40
N ILE A 204 -0.36 4.94 3.76
CA ILE A 204 -0.40 3.54 3.30
C ILE A 204 -0.23 2.65 4.51
N THR A 205 0.84 2.87 5.30
CA THR A 205 1.31 1.88 6.26
C THR A 205 0.98 2.11 7.73
N GLY A 206 0.55 3.30 8.11
CA GLY A 206 0.39 3.64 9.52
C GLY A 206 1.70 3.63 10.34
N GLN A 207 2.86 3.48 9.69
CA GLN A 207 4.18 3.56 10.33
C GLN A 207 4.89 4.85 9.91
N ALA A 208 6.10 5.08 10.42
CA ALA A 208 6.93 6.19 9.95
C ALA A 208 7.19 6.04 8.44
N TYR A 209 7.40 7.17 7.75
CA TYR A 209 7.93 7.14 6.40
C TYR A 209 9.26 6.37 6.36
N MET A 210 9.42 5.58 5.31
CA MET A 210 10.55 4.69 5.11
C MET A 210 11.81 5.49 4.79
N ASP A 211 12.91 5.13 5.44
CA ASP A 211 14.25 5.63 5.12
C ASP A 211 15.12 4.47 4.62
N LEU A 212 16.21 4.80 3.92
CA LEU A 212 17.29 3.85 3.68
C LEU A 212 18.22 3.81 4.88
N PHE A 213 18.44 2.61 5.41
CA PHE A 213 19.35 2.30 6.50
C PHE A 213 20.56 1.55 5.98
N HIS A 214 21.69 1.66 6.68
CA HIS A 214 22.88 0.85 6.45
C HIS A 214 23.36 0.18 7.72
N SER A 215 24.01 -0.98 7.55
CA SER A 215 24.75 -1.69 8.59
C SER A 215 26.05 -2.24 8.00
N ASP A 216 27.15 -2.13 8.75
CA ASP A 216 28.48 -2.58 8.34
C ASP A 216 28.83 -3.93 8.95
N LEU A 217 29.42 -4.82 8.16
CA LEU A 217 29.95 -6.10 8.59
C LEU A 217 31.42 -5.98 9.00
N ASP A 218 31.71 -6.17 10.28
CA ASP A 218 33.08 -6.14 10.77
C ASP A 218 33.90 -7.38 10.36
N LYS A 219 35.23 -7.32 10.55
CA LYS A 219 36.15 -8.43 10.23
C LYS A 219 35.91 -9.70 11.05
N LYS A 220 35.07 -9.66 12.09
CA LYS A 220 34.68 -10.79 12.91
C LYS A 220 33.30 -11.34 12.50
N GLY A 221 32.71 -10.82 11.43
CA GLY A 221 31.40 -11.25 10.93
C GLY A 221 30.23 -10.70 11.75
N ARG A 222 30.41 -9.56 12.42
CA ARG A 222 29.36 -8.91 13.23
C ARG A 222 28.88 -7.66 12.53
N TRP A 223 27.57 -7.58 12.31
CA TRP A 223 26.90 -6.39 11.81
C TRP A 223 26.90 -5.27 12.86
N SER A 224 26.90 -4.01 12.42
CA SER A 224 26.66 -2.85 13.27
C SER A 224 25.16 -2.63 13.49
N GLU A 225 24.81 -1.81 14.47
CA GLU A 225 23.44 -1.29 14.58
C GLU A 225 23.08 -0.56 13.27
N PRO A 226 21.87 -0.76 12.70
CA PRO A 226 21.48 -0.03 11.51
C PRO A 226 21.27 1.47 11.77
N GLU A 227 21.85 2.31 10.91
CA GLU A 227 21.73 3.77 10.98
C GLU A 227 21.18 4.32 9.64
N PRO A 228 20.40 5.42 9.64
CA PRO A 228 19.96 6.07 8.41
C PRO A 228 21.16 6.47 7.53
N LEU A 229 21.04 6.26 6.21
CA LEU A 229 22.17 6.34 5.28
C LEU A 229 22.82 7.74 5.23
N SER A 230 22.02 8.79 5.03
CA SER A 230 22.43 10.20 5.18
C SER A 230 21.24 11.12 4.97
N ASN A 231 21.29 12.34 5.53
CA ASN A 231 20.30 13.39 5.29
C ASN A 231 20.28 13.96 3.85
N THR A 232 21.19 13.52 2.98
CA THR A 232 21.17 13.83 1.54
C THR A 232 20.38 12.80 0.72
N ILE A 233 20.03 11.67 1.34
CA ILE A 233 19.28 10.56 0.77
C ILE A 233 17.93 10.42 1.48
N CYS A 234 17.94 10.36 2.80
CA CYS A 234 16.77 10.27 3.67
C CYS A 234 16.04 11.61 3.75
N THR A 235 14.73 11.63 3.47
CA THR A 235 13.90 12.83 3.48
C THR A 235 12.65 12.65 4.34
N VAL A 236 11.75 13.63 4.38
CA VAL A 236 10.45 13.50 5.06
C VAL A 236 9.44 12.67 4.24
N HIS A 237 9.88 12.08 3.14
CA HIS A 237 9.08 11.27 2.23
C HIS A 237 9.59 9.84 2.21
N ASN A 238 8.84 8.92 1.62
CA ASN A 238 9.25 7.51 1.55
C ASN A 238 10.45 7.33 0.61
N GLU A 239 11.55 6.79 1.14
CA GLU A 239 12.61 6.17 0.37
C GLU A 239 12.46 4.63 0.35
N GLY A 240 12.68 4.03 -0.82
CA GLY A 240 12.52 2.60 -1.05
C GLY A 240 13.78 1.97 -1.63
N GLY A 241 13.67 0.69 -2.02
CA GLY A 241 14.78 -0.17 -2.42
C GLY A 241 15.85 0.51 -3.29
N ALA A 242 17.10 0.16 -3.01
CA ALA A 242 18.29 0.74 -3.61
C ALA A 242 19.14 -0.31 -4.36
N SER A 243 19.89 0.18 -5.35
CA SER A 243 20.91 -0.54 -6.10
C SER A 243 22.16 0.33 -6.21
N PHE A 244 23.30 -0.31 -6.44
CA PHE A 244 24.58 0.38 -6.64
C PHE A 244 25.15 0.04 -8.01
N ASP A 245 25.96 0.95 -8.55
CA ASP A 245 26.84 0.61 -9.69
C ASP A 245 27.89 -0.43 -9.27
N SER A 246 28.49 -1.10 -10.25
CA SER A 246 29.46 -2.17 -10.04
C SER A 246 30.67 -1.75 -9.19
N ASP A 247 30.97 -0.45 -9.17
CA ASP A 247 32.04 0.16 -8.38
C ASP A 247 31.61 0.63 -6.97
N GLY A 248 30.31 0.63 -6.66
CA GLY A 248 29.74 1.13 -5.40
C GLY A 248 29.90 2.64 -5.18
N LYS A 249 30.08 3.41 -6.26
CA LYS A 249 30.27 4.87 -6.26
C LYS A 249 28.97 5.63 -6.49
N VAL A 250 27.95 5.01 -7.06
CA VAL A 250 26.65 5.63 -7.33
C VAL A 250 25.56 4.74 -6.73
N ILE A 251 24.71 5.34 -5.90
CA ILE A 251 23.47 4.72 -5.43
C ILE A 251 22.32 5.15 -6.34
N TYR A 252 21.45 4.21 -6.68
CA TYR A 252 20.18 4.39 -7.35
C TYR A 252 19.09 3.91 -6.41
N PHE A 253 18.07 4.71 -6.15
CA PHE A 253 17.06 4.37 -5.14
C PHE A 253 15.70 4.94 -5.50
N THR A 254 14.66 4.37 -4.90
CA THR A 254 13.28 4.85 -5.08
C THR A 254 13.00 5.97 -4.08
N ARG A 255 12.34 7.05 -4.51
CA ARG A 255 11.76 8.06 -3.62
C ARG A 255 10.33 8.37 -4.06
N CYS A 256 9.40 8.34 -3.12
CA CYS A 256 7.98 8.57 -3.34
C CYS A 256 7.55 9.87 -2.67
N MET A 257 7.35 10.91 -3.47
CA MET A 257 7.02 12.25 -2.97
C MET A 257 5.52 12.46 -2.98
N ASP A 258 5.00 13.12 -1.94
CA ASP A 258 3.65 13.66 -1.96
C ASP A 258 3.64 14.93 -2.82
N MET A 259 2.96 14.89 -3.97
CA MET A 259 2.78 16.06 -4.83
C MET A 259 1.34 16.59 -4.70
N ASN A 260 1.05 17.27 -3.60
CA ASN A 260 -0.24 17.93 -3.34
C ASN A 260 -1.46 16.99 -3.42
N GLY A 261 -1.38 15.82 -2.78
CA GLY A 261 -2.48 14.85 -2.75
C GLY A 261 -2.54 13.91 -3.97
N SER A 262 -1.51 13.92 -4.82
CA SER A 262 -1.30 12.86 -5.81
C SER A 262 -0.91 11.54 -5.15
N ASN A 263 -0.98 10.44 -5.90
CA ASN A 263 -0.70 9.06 -5.47
C ASN A 263 0.79 8.81 -5.11
N LEU A 264 1.36 9.53 -4.14
CA LEU A 264 2.74 9.35 -3.63
C LEU A 264 3.71 8.91 -4.74
N ALA A 265 3.79 9.68 -5.82
CA ALA A 265 4.41 9.22 -7.05
C ALA A 265 5.89 8.89 -6.79
N CYS A 266 6.25 7.62 -7.00
CA CYS A 266 7.62 7.15 -6.85
C CYS A 266 8.43 7.40 -8.11
N ASP A 267 9.66 7.91 -7.94
CA ASP A 267 10.69 8.06 -8.96
C ASP A 267 11.99 7.38 -8.54
N ILE A 268 12.83 7.06 -9.53
CA ILE A 268 14.21 6.65 -9.27
C ILE A 268 15.11 7.88 -9.21
N PHE A 269 15.85 8.00 -8.11
CA PHE A 269 16.87 9.00 -7.86
C PHE A 269 18.24 8.33 -7.87
N PHE A 270 19.28 9.14 -8.09
CA PHE A 270 20.66 8.69 -7.94
C PHE A 270 21.50 9.72 -7.19
N ALA A 271 22.55 9.24 -6.50
CA ALA A 271 23.52 10.08 -5.82
C ALA A 271 24.92 9.47 -5.86
N LYS A 272 25.95 10.31 -5.86
CA LYS A 272 27.35 9.85 -5.83
C LYS A 272 27.84 9.73 -4.40
N LYS A 273 28.56 8.65 -4.07
CA LYS A 273 29.27 8.48 -2.80
C LYS A 273 30.34 9.59 -2.67
N GLN A 274 30.35 10.27 -1.53
CA GLN A 274 31.26 11.37 -1.19
C GLN A 274 31.83 11.14 0.21
N GLY A 275 33.05 10.61 0.27
CA GLY A 275 33.66 10.22 1.55
C GLY A 275 32.88 9.08 2.20
N ALA A 276 32.41 9.30 3.43
CA ALA A 276 31.60 8.33 4.16
C ALA A 276 30.09 8.42 3.87
N GLY A 277 29.63 9.45 3.14
CA GLY A 277 28.22 9.66 2.84
C GLY A 277 27.93 9.79 1.35
N TYR A 278 26.82 10.43 1.02
CA TYR A 278 26.37 10.67 -0.35
C TYR A 278 26.20 12.17 -0.63
N GLY A 279 26.51 12.59 -1.86
CA GLY A 279 26.16 13.92 -2.34
C GLY A 279 24.65 14.13 -2.48
N ALA A 280 24.24 15.31 -2.94
CA ALA A 280 22.84 15.57 -3.24
C ALA A 280 22.29 14.59 -4.29
N SER A 281 21.09 14.05 -4.03
CA SER A 281 20.39 13.17 -4.94
C SER A 281 19.70 13.94 -6.08
N THR A 282 19.67 13.35 -7.27
CA THR A 282 19.01 13.90 -8.46
C THR A 282 18.03 12.86 -9.03
N PRO A 283 16.82 13.25 -9.48
CA PRO A 283 15.92 12.33 -10.17
C PRO A 283 16.54 11.87 -11.50
N MET A 284 16.28 10.62 -11.90
CA MET A 284 16.73 10.10 -13.20
C MET A 284 15.95 10.67 -14.37
N GLY A 285 14.73 11.19 -14.14
CA GLY A 285 13.89 11.75 -15.21
C GLY A 285 13.36 10.69 -16.18
N LEU A 286 13.04 9.49 -15.68
CA LEU A 286 12.48 8.40 -16.50
C LEU A 286 11.05 8.69 -17.00
N ILE A 287 10.32 9.58 -16.32
CA ILE A 287 8.98 10.03 -16.69
C ILE A 287 8.94 11.56 -16.65
N ASN A 288 8.23 12.16 -17.62
CA ASN A 288 7.86 13.57 -17.54
C ASN A 288 6.71 13.76 -16.54
N ARG A 289 7.01 14.28 -15.35
CA ARG A 289 6.03 14.49 -14.28
C ARG A 289 5.01 15.59 -14.57
N GLU A 290 5.22 16.43 -15.58
CA GLU A 290 4.20 17.38 -16.05
C GLU A 290 3.11 16.68 -16.88
N GLU A 291 3.43 15.56 -17.51
CA GLU A 291 2.51 14.78 -18.36
C GLU A 291 1.94 13.56 -17.63
N ASN A 292 2.67 13.03 -16.64
CA ASN A 292 2.29 11.86 -15.86
C ASN A 292 2.70 12.02 -14.39
N ASP A 293 1.73 12.43 -13.58
CA ASP A 293 1.87 12.75 -12.16
C ASP A 293 1.56 11.58 -11.21
N SER A 294 1.24 10.39 -11.75
CA SER A 294 0.65 9.29 -10.96
C SER A 294 1.29 7.92 -11.16
N SER A 295 1.99 7.67 -12.26
CA SER A 295 2.71 6.40 -12.45
C SER A 295 3.84 6.24 -11.44
N GLN A 296 4.02 5.00 -10.99
CA GLN A 296 5.02 4.59 -10.01
C GLN A 296 6.24 4.07 -10.75
N VAL A 297 7.43 4.58 -10.40
CA VAL A 297 8.71 4.13 -10.95
C VAL A 297 9.64 3.84 -9.78
N GLY A 298 10.01 2.57 -9.61
CA GLY A 298 10.80 2.19 -8.44
C GLY A 298 11.43 0.81 -8.54
N HIS A 299 12.03 0.40 -7.43
CA HIS A 299 12.78 -0.84 -7.27
C HIS A 299 13.87 -1.03 -8.35
N PRO A 300 14.81 -0.07 -8.47
CA PRO A 300 15.89 -0.16 -9.46
C PRO A 300 16.81 -1.35 -9.20
N THR A 301 17.32 -1.95 -10.26
CA THR A 301 18.48 -2.84 -10.24
C THR A 301 19.32 -2.64 -11.49
N LEU A 302 20.64 -2.61 -11.34
CA LEU A 302 21.57 -2.51 -12.47
C LEU A 302 22.00 -3.89 -12.97
N SER A 303 22.31 -3.98 -14.26
CA SER A 303 23.05 -5.11 -14.82
C SER A 303 24.49 -5.13 -14.29
N PRO A 304 25.16 -6.29 -14.26
CA PRO A 304 26.53 -6.40 -13.72
C PRO A 304 27.59 -5.53 -14.40
N ASP A 305 27.31 -5.06 -15.63
CA ASP A 305 28.16 -4.19 -16.44
C ASP A 305 27.71 -2.72 -16.43
N ASP A 306 26.75 -2.36 -15.57
CA ASP A 306 26.15 -1.02 -15.41
C ASP A 306 25.46 -0.44 -16.66
N ASN A 307 25.32 -1.22 -17.74
CA ASN A 307 24.76 -0.74 -19.01
C ASN A 307 23.23 -0.72 -19.05
N ILE A 308 22.56 -1.46 -18.17
CA ILE A 308 21.11 -1.58 -18.15
C ILE A 308 20.61 -1.32 -16.73
N LEU A 309 19.66 -0.40 -16.60
CA LEU A 309 18.87 -0.23 -15.38
C LEU A 309 17.49 -0.83 -15.59
N ILE A 310 17.16 -1.85 -14.82
CA ILE A 310 15.83 -2.49 -14.78
C ILE A 310 15.05 -1.92 -13.59
N PHE A 311 13.76 -1.67 -13.77
CA PHE A 311 12.88 -1.14 -12.73
C PHE A 311 11.43 -1.59 -12.92
N ALA A 312 10.62 -1.49 -11.87
CA ALA A 312 9.19 -1.77 -11.93
C ALA A 312 8.39 -0.49 -12.16
N SER A 313 7.39 -0.52 -13.05
CA SER A 313 6.52 0.62 -13.30
C SER A 313 5.14 0.25 -13.82
N ASP A 314 4.12 1.02 -13.42
CA ASP A 314 2.75 0.98 -13.95
C ASP A 314 2.50 2.06 -15.02
N MET A 315 3.56 2.51 -15.70
CA MET A 315 3.46 3.49 -16.79
C MET A 315 2.74 2.94 -18.04
N PRO A 316 2.11 3.82 -18.85
CA PRO A 316 1.38 3.40 -20.05
C PRO A 316 2.25 2.61 -21.04
N GLY A 317 1.66 1.58 -21.65
CA GLY A 317 2.34 0.70 -22.61
C GLY A 317 2.75 -0.67 -22.07
N GLY A 318 2.51 -0.92 -20.77
CA GLY A 318 2.72 -2.23 -20.13
C GLY A 318 1.63 -3.28 -20.42
N PHE A 319 1.79 -4.45 -19.81
CA PHE A 319 0.87 -5.60 -19.89
C PHE A 319 -0.05 -5.73 -18.67
N GLY A 320 0.17 -4.92 -17.62
CA GLY A 320 -0.78 -4.73 -16.52
C GLY A 320 -0.10 -4.71 -15.15
N GLY A 321 -0.71 -4.01 -14.18
CA GLY A 321 -0.11 -3.83 -12.86
C GLY A 321 1.20 -3.05 -12.96
N LYS A 322 2.26 -3.53 -12.28
CA LYS A 322 3.62 -3.02 -12.43
C LYS A 322 4.42 -4.02 -13.26
N ASP A 323 4.83 -3.61 -14.45
CA ASP A 323 5.67 -4.38 -15.34
C ASP A 323 7.15 -4.09 -15.10
N LEU A 324 8.04 -4.96 -15.61
CA LEU A 324 9.47 -4.69 -15.66
C LEU A 324 9.81 -3.87 -16.90
N TRP A 325 10.49 -2.76 -16.68
CA TRP A 325 11.00 -1.85 -17.71
C TRP A 325 12.51 -1.74 -17.60
N PHE A 326 13.16 -1.29 -18.66
CA PHE A 326 14.59 -1.02 -18.64
C PHE A 326 14.97 0.20 -19.46
N VAL A 327 16.09 0.81 -19.10
CA VAL A 327 16.80 1.80 -19.90
C VAL A 327 18.25 1.37 -20.09
N GLU A 328 18.83 1.76 -21.22
CA GLU A 328 20.23 1.51 -21.54
C GLU A 328 21.04 2.79 -21.33
N ALA A 329 22.27 2.64 -20.83
CA ALA A 329 23.23 3.73 -20.80
C ALA A 329 23.51 4.20 -22.24
N VAL A 330 23.55 5.51 -22.43
CA VAL A 330 23.92 6.13 -23.71
C VAL A 330 25.33 6.70 -23.58
N ASP A 331 26.19 6.39 -24.55
CA ASP A 331 27.59 6.85 -24.63
C ASP A 331 27.75 8.38 -24.63
#